data_AF-X5JAH3-F1
#
_entry.id   AF-X5JAH3-F1
#
_cell.length_a   1.000
_cell.length_b   1.000
_cell.length_c   1.000
_cell.angle_alpha   90.00
_cell.angle_beta   90.00
_cell.angle_gamma   90.00
#
_symmetry.space_group_name_H-M   'P 1'
#
loop_
_entity.id
_entity.type
_entity.pdbx_description
1 polymer ?
#
loop_
_entity_poly.entity_id
_entity_poly.type
_entity_poly.pdbx_seq_one_letter_code
_entity_poly.pdbx_strand_id
1 'polypeptide(L)' 'EGQNYISFCRLDIDIHENVPHIHKHEKWENKDHWHGAEIQVIFEGNWTTHRSRILHYMRQMAVITPYAQFLFRYLSDAAD' A
#
# COMPACT_ATOMS: atom_id res chain seq x y z
N GLU A 1 -4.20 -16.69 21.59
CA GLU A 1 -4.09 -15.33 22.19
C GLU A 1 -4.03 -14.32 21.06
N GLY A 2 -4.86 -13.27 21.09
CA GLY A 2 -4.89 -12.26 20.04
C GLY A 2 -3.62 -11.41 20.06
N GLN A 3 -3.00 -11.18 18.90
CA GLN A 3 -1.88 -10.24 18.80
C GLN A 3 -2.40 -8.82 19.05
N ASN A 4 -2.11 -8.27 20.22
CA ASN A 4 -2.51 -6.91 20.62
C ASN A 4 -1.54 -5.82 20.12
N TYR A 5 -0.84 -6.09 19.01
CA TYR A 5 0.16 -5.17 18.45
C TYR A 5 0.05 -5.08 16.92
N ILE A 6 0.47 -3.96 16.37
CA ILE A 6 0.65 -3.74 14.93
C ILE A 6 2.13 -3.93 14.61
N SER A 7 2.46 -4.75 13.62
CA SER A 7 3.84 -4.93 13.16
C SER A 7 4.16 -3.90 12.08
N PHE A 8 5.09 -2.99 12.36
CA PHE A 8 5.59 -2.03 11.39
C PHE A 8 6.91 -2.54 10.80
N CYS A 9 7.02 -2.58 9.48
CA CYS A 9 8.25 -2.95 8.80
C CYS A 9 8.58 -1.96 7.66
N ARG A 10 9.82 -1.48 7.64
CA ARG A 10 10.40 -0.73 6.53
C ARG A 10 11.55 -1.56 5.98
N LEU A 11 11.45 -1.95 4.72
CA LEU A 11 12.44 -2.77 4.03
C LEU A 11 12.60 -2.31 2.58
N ASP A 12 13.75 -2.62 2.01
CA ASP A 12 13.99 -2.71 0.58
C ASP A 12 14.62 -4.07 0.25
N ILE A 13 15.11 -4.24 -0.97
CA ILE A 13 15.69 -5.49 -1.45
C ILE A 13 17.16 -5.29 -1.81
N ASP A 14 18.03 -6.17 -1.30
CA ASP A 14 19.36 -6.35 -1.84
C ASP A 14 19.24 -7.15 -3.14
N ILE A 15 19.46 -6.49 -4.27
CA ILE A 15 19.30 -7.08 -5.60
C ILE A 15 20.39 -8.08 -5.98
N HIS A 16 21.54 -8.06 -5.30
CA HIS A 16 22.65 -8.96 -5.61
C HIS A 16 22.42 -10.34 -4.98
N GLU A 17 21.96 -10.34 -3.74
CA GLU A 17 21.72 -11.55 -2.96
C GLU A 17 20.25 -11.98 -3.01
N ASN A 18 19.35 -11.14 -3.55
CA ASN A 18 17.90 -11.34 -3.58
C ASN A 18 17.33 -11.59 -2.17
N VAL A 19 17.81 -10.81 -1.19
CA VAL A 19 17.38 -10.88 0.20
C VAL A 19 16.75 -9.56 0.64
N PRO A 20 15.75 -9.58 1.54
CA PRO A 20 15.19 -8.35 2.08
C PRO A 20 16.22 -7.67 2.98
N HIS A 21 16.37 -6.37 2.83
CA HIS A 21 17.18 -5.55 3.71
C HIS A 21 16.25 -4.73 4.62
N ILE A 22 16.25 -5.09 5.90
CA ILE A 22 15.29 -4.57 6.89
C ILE A 22 15.90 -3.32 7.54
N HIS A 23 15.33 -2.16 7.21
CA HIS A 23 15.71 -0.88 7.82
C HIS A 23 15.10 -0.69 9.21
N LYS A 24 13.86 -1.16 9.37
CA LYS A 24 13.09 -0.97 10.61
C LYS A 24 12.10 -2.10 10.78
N HIS A 25 12.06 -2.69 11.97
CA HIS A 25 11.04 -3.65 12.34
C HIS A 25 10.64 -3.42 13.79
N GLU A 26 9.41 -2.94 14.00
CA GLU A 26 8.90 -2.58 15.32
C GLU A 26 7.51 -3.17 15.55
N LYS A 27 7.16 -3.30 16.82
CA LYS A 27 5.80 -3.63 17.25
C LYS A 27 5.22 -2.40 17.94
N TRP A 28 4.08 -1.93 17.47
CA TRP A 28 3.34 -0.82 18.05
C TRP A 28 2.12 -1.34 18.80
N GLU A 29 1.72 -0.65 19.86
CA GLU A 29 0.53 -1.03 20.64
C GLU A 29 -0.75 -0.81 19.81
N ASN A 30 -1.63 -1.82 19.78
CA ASN A 30 -2.86 -1.76 19.00
C ASN A 30 -4.06 -1.30 19.86
N LYS A 31 -4.05 -0.04 20.29
CA LYS A 31 -5.09 0.51 21.18
C LYS A 31 -6.48 0.53 20.55
N ASP A 32 -6.55 0.77 19.24
CA ASP A 32 -7.80 0.88 18.49
C ASP A 32 -8.29 -0.46 17.95
N HIS A 33 -7.63 -1.57 18.31
CA HIS A 33 -7.90 -2.92 17.78
C HIS A 33 -7.97 -2.97 16.25
N TRP A 34 -7.14 -2.15 15.59
CA TRP A 34 -7.05 -2.10 14.14
C TRP A 34 -6.58 -3.45 13.58
N HIS A 35 -7.21 -3.91 12.51
CA HIS A 35 -6.85 -5.13 11.82
C HIS A 35 -6.85 -4.90 10.31
N GLY A 36 -5.71 -5.16 9.67
CA GLY A 36 -5.53 -4.95 8.25
C GLY A 36 -4.07 -4.97 7.86
N ALA A 37 -3.80 -4.58 6.62
CA ALA A 37 -2.46 -4.35 6.11
C ALA A 37 -2.42 -3.01 5.38
N GLU A 38 -1.41 -2.21 5.68
CA GLU A 38 -1.09 -1.00 4.94
C GLU A 38 0.27 -1.21 4.25
N ILE A 39 0.33 -0.90 2.96
CA ILE A 39 1.54 -1.04 2.16
C ILE A 39 1.81 0.30 1.48
N GLN A 40 3.01 0.82 1.69
CA GLN A 40 3.50 2.04 1.06
C GLN A 40 4.74 1.70 0.24
N VAL A 41 4.75 2.07 -1.05
CA VAL A 41 5.85 1.81 -1.97
C VAL A 41 6.14 3.08 -2.75
N ILE A 42 7.43 3.37 -2.95
CA ILE A 42 7.90 4.45 -3.80
C ILE A 42 8.57 3.81 -5.01
N PHE A 43 8.14 4.20 -6.20
CA PHE A 43 8.70 3.73 -7.47
C PHE A 43 8.67 4.87 -8.49
N GLU A 44 9.58 4.81 -9.45
CA GLU A 44 9.58 5.74 -10.59
C GLU A 44 8.45 5.39 -11.54
N GLY A 45 7.68 6.40 -11.98
CA GLY A 45 6.55 6.17 -12.87
C GLY A 45 6.06 7.42 -13.59
N ASN A 46 5.52 7.22 -14.79
CA ASN A 46 4.86 8.26 -15.57
C ASN A 46 3.34 8.16 -15.40
N TRP A 47 2.80 8.96 -14.47
CA TRP A 47 1.37 8.97 -14.13
C TRP A 47 0.48 9.41 -15.30
N THR A 48 0.84 10.48 -16.01
CA THR A 48 0.00 11.07 -17.07
C THR A 48 -0.31 10.07 -18.18
N THR A 49 0.65 9.21 -18.52
CA THR A 49 0.51 8.19 -19.57
C THR A 49 -0.30 6.97 -19.11
N HIS A 50 -0.19 6.58 -17.83
CA HIS A 50 -0.72 5.30 -17.34
C HIS A 50 -1.98 5.41 -16.46
N ARG A 51 -2.38 6.63 -16.08
CA ARG A 51 -3.58 6.90 -15.26
C ARG A 51 -4.83 6.16 -15.76
N SER A 52 -5.07 6.17 -17.07
CA SER A 52 -6.26 5.55 -17.66
C SER A 52 -6.33 4.04 -17.41
N ARG A 53 -5.19 3.34 -17.46
CA ARG A 53 -5.10 1.89 -17.22
C ARG A 53 -5.39 1.56 -15.76
N ILE A 54 -4.85 2.35 -14.83
CA ILE A 54 -5.08 2.17 -13.39
C ILE A 54 -6.56 2.36 -13.06
N LEU A 55 -7.18 3.42 -13.59
CA LEU A 55 -8.61 3.67 -13.41
C LEU A 55 -9.47 2.57 -14.04
N HIS A 56 -9.08 2.07 -15.22
CA HIS A 56 -9.80 0.97 -15.86
C HIS A 56 -9.77 -0.29 -15.01
N TYR A 57 -8.61 -0.67 -14.50
CA TYR A 57 -8.46 -1.83 -13.60
C TYR A 57 -9.31 -1.69 -12.33
N MET A 58 -9.25 -0.53 -11.66
CA MET A 58 -10.07 -0.28 -10.46
C MET A 58 -11.58 -0.37 -10.75
N ARG A 59 -12.03 0.10 -11.92
CA ARG A 59 -13.44 -0.02 -12.34
C ARG A 59 -13.84 -1.46 -12.61
N GLN A 60 -12.98 -2.23 -13.29
CA GLN A 60 -13.24 -3.65 -13.52
C GLN A 60 -13.37 -4.41 -12.20
N MET A 61 -12.48 -4.14 -11.24
CA MET A 61 -12.56 -4.69 -9.88
C MET A 61 -13.88 -4.32 -9.19
N ALA A 62 -14.25 -3.04 -9.18
CA ALA A 62 -15.49 -2.58 -8.54
C ALA A 62 -16.76 -3.22 -9.12
N VAL A 63 -16.75 -3.61 -10.40
CA VAL A 63 -17.88 -4.30 -11.06
C VAL A 63 -18.00 -5.75 -10.59
N ILE A 64 -16.88 -6.47 -10.47
CA ILE A 64 -16.87 -7.91 -10.16
C ILE A 64 -16.90 -8.22 -8.65
N THR A 65 -16.47 -7.28 -7.80
CA THR A 65 -16.49 -7.44 -6.33
C THR A 65 -17.48 -6.45 -5.68
N PRO A 66 -18.80 -6.68 -5.79
CA PRO A 66 -19.82 -5.72 -5.32
C PRO A 66 -19.91 -5.61 -3.78
N TYR A 67 -19.31 -6.55 -3.06
CA TYR A 67 -19.26 -6.59 -1.59
C TYR A 67 -18.05 -5.83 -1.00
N ALA A 68 -17.16 -5.32 -1.86
CA ALA A 68 -15.98 -4.58 -1.43
C ALA A 68 -16.14 -3.09 -1.73
N GLN A 69 -15.63 -2.26 -0.81
CA GLN A 69 -15.56 -0.82 -1.02
C GLN A 69 -14.13 -0.43 -1.42
N PHE A 70 -14.00 0.26 -2.55
CA PHE A 70 -12.73 0.79 -3.02
C PHE A 70 -12.73 2.31 -2.91
N LEU A 71 -11.66 2.86 -2.35
CA LEU A 71 -11.39 4.29 -2.34
C LEU A 71 -10.11 4.55 -3.13
N PHE A 72 -10.17 5.41 -4.14
CA PHE A 72 -9.01 5.83 -4.91
C PHE A 72 -8.84 7.35 -4.78
N ARG A 73 -7.65 7.79 -4.34
CA ARG A 73 -7.30 9.20 -4.22
C ARG A 73 -5.98 9.45 -4.96
N TYR A 74 -5.99 10.45 -5.83
CA TYR A 74 -4.77 10.98 -6.44
C TYR A 74 -4.40 12.27 -5.71
N LEU A 75 -3.17 12.34 -5.20
CA LEU A 75 -2.61 13.53 -4.57
C LEU A 75 -1.58 14.12 -5.55
N SER A 76 -1.84 15.32 -6.08
CA SER A 76 -0.86 16.06 -6.87
C SER A 76 -0.22 17.15 -6.01
N ASP A 77 1.09 17.29 -6.10
CA ASP A 77 1.84 18.44 -5.53
C ASP A 77 1.65 19.74 -6.33
N ALA A 78 0.90 19.71 -7.43
CA ALA A 78 0.51 20.92 -8.14
C ALA A 78 -0.52 21.66 -7.29
N ALA A 79 -0.10 22.75 -6.63
CA ALA A 79 -0.99 23.74 -6.08
C ALA A 79 -1.91 24.27 -7.20
N ASP A 80 -3.21 24.32 -6.92
CA ASP A 80 -4.19 25.03 -7.76
C ASP A 80 -3.82 26.52 -7.92
#